data_AF-A0A602VTB7-F1
#
_entry.id   AF-A0A602VTB7-F1
#
_cell.length_a   1.000
_cell.length_b   1.000
_cell.length_c   1.000
_cell.angle_alpha   90.00
_cell.angle_beta   90.00
_cell.angle_gamma   90.00
#
_symmetry.space_group_name_H-M   'P 1'
#
loop_
_entity.id
_entity.type
_entity.pdbx_description
1 polymer ?
#
loop_
_entity_poly.entity_id
_entity_poly.type
_entity_poly.pdbx_seq_one_letter_code
_entity_poly.pdbx_strand_id
1 'polypeptide(L)'
;MSDIYEVVDVVQGSKEWLEWRKTGVTATCSPILLEEAGATKTPYELYLQYAGLIKAEDLSVIKQVDAGKKLEALARSYCEKEIGQIALPFCVRNKKYPYMIASLDGQFDDGSILEIKNLCESKHLSILQLETKSPEFRYYYWQVQHQLLTTGAPQAYLVFWSATDQTKVFKIMPSKKAFYRVQVACEYFWNKVQTKTALPFDKEKDILLISDPEIMSQTQGFKLPDDLEARVVDIARQVGTLQQMEKELALKKKQFEEYQNAVNLLIQGLGASIGFSYNELVRIDGFGFRFLQSRVPEKPSYKRICDKLSIDPKHHPECYGQSSVRNSLSTYEYKSTLTDTVYIPLDDTSVLVSPGAEETDSAQQYVVF
;
A
#
# COMPACT_ATOMS: atom_id res chain seq x y z
N MET A 1 42.16 -16.01 10.15
CA MET A 1 40.67 -15.99 10.05
C MET A 1 40.07 -17.37 9.74
N SER A 2 40.86 -18.44 9.51
CA SER A 2 40.37 -19.77 9.08
C SER A 2 39.63 -20.59 10.14
N ASP A 3 39.51 -20.13 11.39
CA ASP A 3 39.00 -20.96 12.50
C ASP A 3 37.49 -20.81 12.73
N ILE A 4 36.85 -19.81 12.11
CA ILE A 4 35.42 -19.51 12.36
C ILE A 4 34.50 -20.19 11.35
N TYR A 5 34.92 -20.27 10.09
CA TYR A 5 34.13 -20.87 9.01
C TYR A 5 35.01 -21.71 8.08
N GLU A 6 34.36 -22.56 7.30
CA GLU A 6 34.94 -23.21 6.14
C GLU A 6 34.38 -22.58 4.86
N VAL A 7 35.23 -22.44 3.84
CA VAL A 7 34.81 -22.04 2.50
C VAL A 7 34.24 -23.28 1.81
N VAL A 8 33.08 -23.12 1.19
CA VAL A 8 32.42 -24.16 0.42
C VAL A 8 32.59 -23.85 -1.06
N ASP A 9 33.22 -24.75 -1.79
CA ASP A 9 33.49 -24.62 -3.23
C ASP A 9 32.24 -24.93 -4.05
N VAL A 10 31.31 -23.98 -4.08
CA VAL A 10 30.09 -24.01 -4.89
C VAL A 10 29.89 -22.67 -5.60
N VAL A 11 29.54 -22.74 -6.88
CA VAL A 11 29.31 -21.55 -7.70
C VAL A 11 27.92 -20.99 -7.42
N GLN A 12 27.84 -19.73 -6.96
CA GLN A 12 26.56 -19.09 -6.66
C GLN A 12 25.63 -19.08 -7.87
N GLY A 13 24.37 -19.46 -7.67
CA GLY A 13 23.37 -19.61 -8.73
C GLY A 13 23.41 -20.95 -9.48
N SER A 14 24.38 -21.83 -9.21
CA SER A 14 24.40 -23.18 -9.76
C SER A 14 23.38 -24.11 -9.07
N LYS A 15 23.14 -25.30 -9.66
CA LYS A 15 22.27 -26.31 -9.04
C LYS A 15 22.87 -26.84 -7.73
N GLU A 16 24.18 -27.05 -7.71
CA GLU A 16 24.94 -27.49 -6.54
C GLU A 16 24.82 -26.47 -5.39
N TRP A 17 24.86 -25.18 -5.72
CA TRP A 17 24.62 -24.11 -4.75
C TRP A 17 23.19 -24.13 -4.20
N LEU A 18 22.18 -24.35 -5.04
CA LEU A 18 20.78 -24.47 -4.59
C LEU A 18 20.58 -25.68 -3.67
N GLU A 19 21.20 -26.82 -3.96
CA GLU A 19 21.15 -28.00 -3.08
C GLU A 19 21.91 -27.77 -1.78
N TRP A 20 23.11 -27.16 -1.85
CA TRP A 20 23.87 -26.79 -0.66
C TRP A 20 23.09 -25.85 0.26
N ARG A 21 22.34 -24.88 -0.28
CA ARG A 21 21.48 -23.98 0.51
C ARG A 21 20.40 -24.70 1.32
N LYS A 22 20.01 -25.92 0.96
CA LYS A 22 19.06 -26.72 1.76
C LYS A 22 19.70 -27.37 2.99
N THR A 23 21.03 -27.37 3.07
CA THR A 23 21.78 -28.04 4.14
C THR A 23 22.06 -27.15 5.35
N GLY A 24 21.55 -25.90 5.34
CA GLY A 24 21.63 -24.98 6.47
C GLY A 24 20.72 -23.77 6.27
N VAL A 25 20.56 -22.97 7.32
CA VAL A 25 19.85 -21.70 7.32
C VAL A 25 20.73 -20.64 6.69
N THR A 26 20.27 -20.10 5.57
CA THR A 26 20.99 -19.06 4.82
C THR A 26 20.83 -17.67 5.45
N ALA A 27 21.77 -16.76 5.21
CA ALA A 27 21.68 -15.37 5.68
C ALA A 27 20.35 -14.68 5.32
N THR A 28 19.85 -14.94 4.10
CA THR A 28 18.58 -14.39 3.58
C THR A 28 17.34 -14.89 4.33
N CYS A 29 17.43 -15.99 5.08
CA CYS A 29 16.34 -16.48 5.93
C CYS A 29 16.17 -15.64 7.20
N SER A 30 17.24 -15.01 7.71
CA SER A 30 17.23 -14.31 9.00
C SER A 30 16.14 -13.24 9.14
N PRO A 31 15.96 -12.30 8.18
CA PRO A 31 14.89 -11.31 8.31
C PRO A 31 13.48 -11.93 8.24
N ILE A 32 13.29 -13.07 7.55
CA ILE A 32 12.03 -13.81 7.54
C ILE A 32 11.78 -14.44 8.92
N LEU A 33 12.78 -15.11 9.48
CA LEU A 33 12.70 -15.77 10.78
C LEU A 33 12.54 -14.78 11.95
N LEU A 34 12.96 -13.53 11.75
CA LEU A 34 12.77 -12.43 12.69
C LEU A 34 11.51 -11.60 12.39
N GLU A 35 10.70 -12.03 11.41
CA GLU A 35 9.42 -11.43 11.03
C GLU A 35 9.50 -9.93 10.73
N GLU A 36 10.57 -9.51 10.04
CA GLU A 36 10.69 -8.12 9.60
C GLU A 36 9.62 -7.76 8.57
N ALA A 37 9.09 -6.54 8.65
CA ALA A 37 7.95 -6.09 7.84
C ALA A 37 8.14 -6.20 6.31
N GLY A 38 9.40 -6.30 5.83
CA GLY A 38 9.73 -6.49 4.42
C GLY A 38 9.73 -7.96 3.95
N ALA A 39 9.49 -8.92 4.84
CA ALA A 39 9.46 -10.34 4.50
C ALA A 39 8.25 -10.67 3.63
N THR A 40 8.50 -11.35 2.51
CA THR A 40 7.46 -11.77 1.56
C THR A 40 6.81 -13.11 1.92
N LYS A 41 7.37 -13.81 2.91
CA LYS A 41 6.91 -15.11 3.39
C LYS A 41 7.04 -15.20 4.90
N THR A 42 6.26 -16.06 5.53
CA THR A 42 6.32 -16.32 6.97
C THR A 42 7.39 -17.36 7.30
N PRO A 43 7.77 -17.51 8.58
CA PRO A 43 8.61 -18.62 9.03
C PRO A 43 7.98 -20.01 8.76
N TYR A 44 6.65 -20.11 8.79
CA TYR A 44 5.92 -21.33 8.46
C TYR A 44 6.05 -21.71 6.98
N GLU A 45 5.80 -20.76 6.07
CA GLU A 45 5.97 -20.97 4.64
C GLU A 45 7.43 -21.32 4.29
N LEU A 46 8.39 -20.65 4.93
CA LEU A 46 9.81 -20.97 4.76
C LEU A 46 10.13 -22.41 5.19
N TYR A 47 9.52 -22.92 6.26
CA TYR A 47 9.66 -24.32 6.65
C TYR A 47 9.10 -25.27 5.60
N LEU A 48 7.91 -25.01 5.05
CA LEU A 48 7.33 -25.84 4.01
C LEU A 48 8.25 -25.94 2.78
N GLN A 49 8.96 -24.86 2.45
CA GLN A 49 9.98 -24.86 1.38
C GLN A 49 11.19 -25.75 1.72
N TYR A 50 11.70 -25.66 2.96
CA TYR A 50 12.82 -26.51 3.40
C TYR A 50 12.43 -27.99 3.52
N ALA A 51 11.19 -28.27 3.91
CA ALA A 51 10.65 -29.62 3.98
C ALA A 51 10.34 -30.22 2.58
N GLY A 52 10.41 -29.41 1.52
CA GLY A 52 10.09 -29.84 0.16
C GLY A 52 8.59 -30.00 -0.12
N LEU A 53 7.74 -29.51 0.77
CA LEU A 53 6.29 -29.61 0.69
C LEU A 53 5.68 -28.59 -0.27
N ILE A 54 6.32 -27.43 -0.40
CA ILE A 54 6.00 -26.45 -1.44
C ILE A 54 7.26 -26.11 -2.23
N LYS A 55 7.07 -25.82 -3.52
CA LYS A 55 8.17 -25.34 -4.35
C LYS A 55 8.53 -23.91 -3.93
N ALA A 56 9.83 -23.64 -3.87
CA ALA A 56 10.29 -22.26 -3.85
C ALA A 56 9.83 -21.55 -5.13
N GLU A 57 9.53 -20.26 -5.00
CA GLU A 57 9.14 -19.43 -6.13
C GLU A 57 10.22 -19.46 -7.21
N ASP A 58 9.83 -19.71 -8.47
CA ASP A 58 10.76 -19.59 -9.58
C ASP A 58 10.96 -18.12 -9.91
N LEU A 59 11.98 -17.52 -9.30
CA LEU A 59 12.32 -16.12 -9.51
C LEU A 59 13.00 -15.87 -10.87
N SER A 60 13.37 -16.92 -11.63
CA SER A 60 14.06 -16.77 -12.92
C SER A 60 13.18 -16.15 -14.00
N VAL A 61 11.85 -16.25 -13.87
CA VAL A 61 10.89 -15.64 -14.79
C VAL A 61 10.72 -14.13 -14.57
N ILE A 62 11.25 -13.60 -13.45
CA ILE A 62 11.15 -12.19 -13.09
C ILE A 62 12.32 -11.43 -13.73
N LYS A 63 12.02 -10.61 -14.74
CA LYS A 63 13.03 -9.82 -15.50
C LYS A 63 13.97 -9.01 -14.60
N GLN A 64 13.46 -8.48 -13.49
CA GLN A 64 14.21 -7.70 -12.52
C GLN A 64 15.27 -8.54 -11.80
N VAL A 65 15.03 -9.84 -11.60
CA VAL A 65 15.99 -10.75 -10.96
C VAL A 65 17.13 -11.09 -11.92
N ASP A 66 16.84 -11.31 -13.21
CA ASP A 66 17.87 -11.51 -14.24
C ASP A 66 18.72 -10.24 -14.47
N ALA A 67 18.08 -9.07 -14.49
CA ALA A 67 18.78 -7.79 -14.52
C ALA A 67 19.67 -7.60 -13.28
N GLY A 68 19.19 -7.96 -12.09
CA GLY A 68 19.94 -7.93 -10.84
C GLY A 68 21.25 -8.72 -10.92
N LYS A 69 21.22 -9.95 -11.46
CA LYS A 69 22.43 -10.80 -11.61
C LYS A 69 23.49 -10.15 -12.51
N LYS A 70 23.07 -9.56 -13.64
CA LYS A 70 23.99 -8.89 -14.56
C LYS A 70 24.56 -7.61 -13.95
N LEU A 71 23.76 -6.89 -13.17
CA LEU A 71 24.14 -5.65 -12.52
C LEU A 71 24.98 -5.86 -11.27
N GLU A 72 24.90 -7.03 -10.62
CA GLU A 72 25.69 -7.35 -9.43
C GLU A 72 27.20 -7.28 -9.71
N ALA A 73 27.67 -7.83 -10.84
CA ALA A 73 29.08 -7.75 -11.22
C ALA A 73 29.54 -6.29 -11.44
N LEU A 74 28.69 -5.45 -12.04
CA LEU A 74 28.96 -4.03 -12.24
C LEU A 74 28.98 -3.27 -10.91
N ALA A 75 28.00 -3.54 -10.04
CA ALA A 75 27.90 -2.95 -8.72
C ALA A 75 29.08 -3.34 -7.83
N ARG A 76 29.55 -4.60 -7.91
CA ARG A 76 30.76 -5.06 -7.22
C ARG A 76 31.98 -4.28 -7.70
N SER A 77 32.19 -4.20 -9.02
CA SER A 77 33.31 -3.44 -9.60
C SER A 77 33.29 -1.97 -9.20
N TYR A 78 32.09 -1.36 -9.12
CA TYR A 78 31.92 -0.01 -8.56
C TYR A 78 32.38 0.06 -7.10
N CYS A 79 31.92 -0.86 -6.24
CA CYS A 79 32.30 -0.89 -4.83
C CYS A 79 33.81 -1.11 -4.64
N GLU A 80 34.42 -2.00 -5.41
CA GLU A 80 35.87 -2.29 -5.37
C GLU A 80 36.68 -1.04 -5.69
N LYS A 81 36.25 -0.26 -6.70
CA LYS A 81 36.88 1.00 -7.07
C LYS A 81 36.74 2.07 -5.97
N GLU A 82 35.55 2.22 -5.39
CA GLU A 82 35.29 3.22 -4.35
C GLU A 82 36.00 2.88 -3.02
N ILE A 83 36.09 1.60 -2.68
CA ILE A 83 36.72 1.12 -1.43
C ILE A 83 38.24 0.93 -1.62
N GLY A 84 38.70 0.73 -2.85
CA GLY A 84 40.12 0.49 -3.17
C GLY A 84 40.59 -0.92 -2.81
N GLN A 85 39.68 -1.89 -2.72
CA GLN A 85 39.98 -3.30 -2.41
C GLN A 85 39.17 -4.22 -3.32
N ILE A 86 39.73 -5.37 -3.67
CA ILE A 86 39.02 -6.41 -4.44
C ILE A 86 38.11 -7.20 -3.49
N ALA A 87 36.89 -7.51 -3.94
CA ALA A 87 35.91 -8.26 -3.15
C ALA A 87 35.66 -9.63 -3.79
N LEU A 88 36.06 -10.71 -3.12
CA LEU A 88 35.89 -12.07 -3.65
C LEU A 88 34.56 -12.69 -3.18
N PRO A 89 33.65 -13.10 -4.08
CA PRO A 89 32.43 -13.81 -3.70
C PRO A 89 32.74 -15.28 -3.42
N PHE A 90 32.19 -15.82 -2.33
CA PHE A 90 32.24 -17.26 -2.04
C PHE A 90 31.17 -17.65 -1.02
N CYS A 91 31.01 -18.96 -0.85
CA CYS A 91 30.08 -19.54 0.11
C CYS A 91 30.82 -20.02 1.36
N VAL A 92 30.19 -19.87 2.51
CA VAL A 92 30.78 -20.21 3.81
C VAL A 92 29.80 -20.99 4.67
N ARG A 93 30.36 -21.85 5.52
CA ARG A 93 29.65 -22.51 6.62
C ARG A 93 30.35 -22.23 7.93
N ASN A 94 29.60 -21.82 8.94
CA ASN A 94 30.17 -21.59 10.27
C ASN A 94 30.60 -22.93 10.90
N LYS A 95 31.81 -22.98 11.48
CA LYS A 95 32.35 -24.21 12.10
C LYS A 95 31.70 -24.52 13.45
N LYS A 96 31.33 -23.50 14.22
CA LYS A 96 30.69 -23.66 15.54
C LYS A 96 29.20 -23.99 15.42
N TYR A 97 28.53 -23.36 14.45
CA TYR A 97 27.12 -23.55 14.15
C TYR A 97 26.96 -24.03 12.70
N PRO A 98 27.20 -25.32 12.38
CA PRO A 98 27.24 -25.84 11.00
C PRO A 98 25.95 -25.62 10.19
N TYR A 99 24.83 -25.39 10.87
CA TYR A 99 23.56 -25.03 10.23
C TYR A 99 23.51 -23.58 9.75
N MET A 100 24.44 -22.71 10.13
CA MET A 100 24.49 -21.33 9.63
C MET A 100 25.41 -21.25 8.42
N ILE A 101 24.84 -20.86 7.28
CA ILE A 101 25.55 -20.76 6.01
C ILE A 101 25.30 -19.40 5.35
N ALA A 102 26.28 -18.90 4.62
CA ALA A 102 26.12 -17.65 3.89
C ALA A 102 26.75 -17.72 2.50
N SER A 103 26.05 -17.13 1.54
CA SER A 103 26.61 -16.75 0.25
C SER A 103 26.96 -15.27 0.36
N LEU A 104 28.21 -14.94 0.09
CA LEU A 104 28.73 -13.57 0.22
C LEU A 104 28.84 -12.96 -1.17
N ASP A 105 28.33 -11.74 -1.34
CA ASP A 105 28.53 -11.00 -2.61
C ASP A 105 29.99 -10.59 -2.76
N GLY A 106 30.72 -10.44 -1.65
CA GLY A 106 32.17 -10.32 -1.61
C GLY A 106 32.74 -10.31 -0.18
N GLN A 107 34.02 -10.63 -0.05
CA GLN A 107 34.84 -10.33 1.12
C GLN A 107 36.13 -9.64 0.66
N PHE A 108 36.50 -8.58 1.37
CA PHE A 108 37.75 -7.85 1.17
C PHE A 108 38.92 -8.49 1.92
N ASP A 109 40.15 -8.09 1.59
CA ASP A 109 41.38 -8.62 2.19
C ASP A 109 41.45 -8.40 3.72
N ASP A 110 40.85 -7.32 4.23
CA ASP A 110 40.74 -7.03 5.66
C ASP A 110 39.67 -7.89 6.40
N GLY A 111 39.02 -8.79 5.67
CA GLY A 111 37.96 -9.68 6.14
C GLY A 111 36.56 -9.05 6.14
N SER A 112 36.42 -7.75 5.82
CA SER A 112 35.13 -7.07 5.74
C SER A 112 34.24 -7.70 4.66
N ILE A 113 32.95 -7.82 4.96
CA ILE A 113 31.97 -8.36 4.01
C ILE A 113 31.41 -7.24 3.14
N LEU A 114 31.13 -7.55 1.87
CA LEU A 114 30.37 -6.72 0.95
C LEU A 114 29.03 -7.40 0.67
N GLU A 115 27.93 -6.69 0.89
CA GLU A 115 26.57 -7.10 0.57
C GLU A 115 25.93 -6.03 -0.32
N ILE A 116 25.47 -6.41 -1.51
CA ILE A 116 24.99 -5.49 -2.53
C ILE A 116 23.50 -5.72 -2.77
N LYS A 117 22.73 -4.63 -2.79
CA LYS A 117 21.31 -4.62 -3.12
C LYS A 117 21.05 -3.68 -4.27
N ASN A 118 20.45 -4.24 -5.31
CA ASN A 118 19.88 -3.48 -6.42
C ASN A 118 18.36 -3.57 -6.32
N LEU A 119 17.74 -2.50 -5.85
CA LEU A 119 16.30 -2.45 -5.57
C LEU A 119 15.57 -1.71 -6.67
N CYS A 120 14.24 -1.86 -6.74
CA CYS A 120 13.44 -0.98 -7.59
C CYS A 120 13.55 0.48 -7.14
N GLU A 121 13.38 1.41 -8.07
CA GLU A 121 13.55 2.85 -7.88
C GLU A 121 12.85 3.37 -6.62
N SER A 122 11.57 3.04 -6.42
CA SER A 122 10.81 3.50 -5.26
C SER A 122 11.41 3.08 -3.92
N LYS A 123 11.95 1.86 -3.82
CA LYS A 123 12.62 1.36 -2.61
C LYS A 123 14.00 1.99 -2.45
N HIS A 124 14.75 2.17 -3.54
CA HIS A 124 16.05 2.83 -3.51
C HIS A 124 15.94 4.28 -3.05
N LEU A 125 14.98 5.04 -3.59
CA LEU A 125 14.69 6.41 -3.14
C LEU A 125 14.26 6.44 -1.67
N SER A 126 13.51 5.43 -1.20
CA SER A 126 13.16 5.30 0.23
C SER A 126 14.40 5.11 1.11
N ILE A 127 15.40 4.33 0.68
CA ILE A 127 16.69 4.21 1.38
C ILE A 127 17.40 5.57 1.46
N LEU A 128 17.43 6.33 0.36
CA LEU A 128 18.09 7.64 0.33
C LEU A 128 17.41 8.64 1.28
N GLN A 129 16.08 8.61 1.37
CA GLN A 129 15.31 9.52 2.20
C GLN A 129 15.30 9.13 3.69
N LEU A 130 15.07 7.85 4.00
CA LEU A 130 14.83 7.37 5.36
C LEU A 130 16.05 6.74 6.02
N GLU A 131 17.08 6.42 5.22
CA GLU A 131 18.31 5.77 5.67
C GLU A 131 18.03 4.53 6.53
N THR A 132 18.54 4.51 7.76
CA THR A 132 18.39 3.39 8.70
C THR A 132 16.95 3.16 9.18
N LYS A 133 16.04 4.11 8.93
CA LYS A 133 14.61 3.99 9.25
C LYS A 133 13.81 3.30 8.15
N SER A 134 14.38 3.17 6.95
CA SER A 134 13.72 2.46 5.84
C SER A 134 13.43 1.00 6.21
N PRO A 135 12.30 0.43 5.75
CA PRO A 135 12.02 -0.99 5.91
C PRO A 135 13.12 -1.88 5.31
N GLU A 136 13.64 -1.51 4.14
CA GLU A 136 14.65 -2.28 3.41
C GLU A 136 15.98 -2.32 4.14
N PHE A 137 16.45 -1.19 4.71
CA PHE A 137 17.64 -1.22 5.56
C PHE A 137 17.47 -2.18 6.73
N ARG A 138 16.34 -2.11 7.45
CA ARG A 138 16.08 -2.97 8.60
C ARG A 138 16.04 -4.45 8.22
N TYR A 139 15.43 -4.77 7.08
CA TYR A 139 15.40 -6.12 6.53
C TYR A 139 16.82 -6.64 6.25
N TYR A 140 17.62 -5.91 5.46
CA TYR A 140 18.95 -6.38 5.08
C TYR A 140 19.99 -6.27 6.21
N TYR A 141 19.76 -5.44 7.23
CA TYR A 141 20.58 -5.42 8.44
C TYR A 141 20.67 -6.81 9.08
N TRP A 142 19.56 -7.54 9.18
CA TRP A 142 19.57 -8.89 9.76
C TRP A 142 20.27 -9.92 8.89
N GLN A 143 20.15 -9.80 7.57
CA GLN A 143 20.92 -10.62 6.64
C GLN A 143 22.43 -10.40 6.84
N VAL A 144 22.86 -9.15 6.96
CA VAL A 144 24.26 -8.79 7.18
C VAL A 144 24.77 -9.23 8.57
N GLN A 145 23.96 -9.08 9.62
CA GLN A 145 24.33 -9.58 10.95
C GLN A 145 24.49 -11.11 10.97
N HIS A 146 23.70 -11.84 10.18
CA HIS A 146 23.93 -13.26 9.98
C HIS A 146 25.28 -13.52 9.30
N GLN A 147 25.61 -12.83 8.21
CA GLN A 147 26.89 -13.00 7.53
C GLN A 147 28.07 -12.73 8.48
N LEU A 148 28.01 -11.63 9.24
CA LEU A 148 29.02 -11.27 10.24
C LEU A 148 29.17 -12.33 11.34
N LEU A 149 28.06 -12.93 11.80
CA LEU A 149 28.09 -14.04 12.77
C LEU A 149 28.70 -15.31 12.14
N THR A 150 28.35 -15.61 10.89
CA THR A 150 28.82 -16.81 10.18
C THR A 150 30.32 -16.71 9.90
N THR A 151 30.85 -15.55 9.52
CA THR A 151 32.24 -15.36 9.12
C THR A 151 33.16 -14.88 10.23
N GLY A 152 32.63 -14.19 11.24
CA GLY A 152 33.44 -13.47 12.24
C GLY A 152 34.14 -12.23 11.69
N ALA A 153 33.69 -11.72 10.54
CA ALA A 153 34.23 -10.52 9.93
C ALA A 153 34.11 -9.29 10.87
N PRO A 154 35.07 -8.35 10.82
CA PRO A 154 35.09 -7.19 11.72
C PRO A 154 33.97 -6.19 11.43
N GLN A 155 33.46 -6.16 10.20
CA GLN A 155 32.44 -5.25 9.70
C GLN A 155 31.90 -5.73 8.34
N ALA A 156 30.83 -5.09 7.88
CA ALA A 156 30.29 -5.28 6.55
C ALA A 156 29.88 -3.95 5.91
N TYR A 157 29.94 -3.88 4.59
CA TYR A 157 29.40 -2.81 3.78
C TYR A 157 28.08 -3.29 3.17
N LEU A 158 26.97 -2.76 3.65
CA LEU A 158 25.66 -2.94 3.04
C LEU A 158 25.45 -1.82 2.02
N VAL A 159 25.52 -2.17 0.74
CA VAL A 159 25.46 -1.23 -0.38
C VAL A 159 24.12 -1.34 -1.09
N PHE A 160 23.39 -0.23 -1.13
CA PHE A 160 22.25 -0.07 -2.02
C PHE A 160 22.73 0.66 -3.27
N TRP A 161 22.94 -0.08 -4.34
CA TRP A 161 23.47 0.42 -5.60
C TRP A 161 22.35 0.73 -6.58
N SER A 162 22.47 1.86 -7.28
CA SER A 162 21.59 2.25 -8.39
C SER A 162 22.44 2.69 -9.58
N ALA A 163 21.99 2.36 -10.78
CA ALA A 163 22.60 2.81 -12.03
C ALA A 163 22.25 4.27 -12.37
N THR A 164 21.12 4.76 -11.83
CA THR A 164 20.54 6.07 -12.16
C THR A 164 20.67 7.07 -11.04
N ASP A 165 20.66 6.60 -9.80
CA ASP A 165 20.63 7.42 -8.60
C ASP A 165 21.91 7.25 -7.78
N GLN A 166 22.05 8.09 -6.76
CA GLN A 166 23.16 7.99 -5.82
C GLN A 166 23.18 6.62 -5.13
N THR A 167 24.35 5.98 -5.10
CA THR A 167 24.58 4.76 -4.31
C THR A 167 24.66 5.10 -2.82
N LYS A 168 23.99 4.31 -1.98
CA LYS A 168 24.03 4.45 -0.52
C LYS A 168 24.80 3.30 0.11
N VAL A 169 25.82 3.63 0.89
CA VAL A 169 26.67 2.65 1.60
C VAL A 169 26.46 2.79 3.11
N PHE A 170 26.17 1.68 3.77
CA PHE A 170 26.12 1.60 5.23
C PHE A 170 27.23 0.68 5.74
N LYS A 171 28.03 1.20 6.67
CA LYS A 171 29.00 0.40 7.41
C LYS A 171 28.33 -0.25 8.62
N ILE A 172 28.24 -1.58 8.62
CA ILE A 172 27.58 -2.37 9.65
C ILE A 172 28.61 -3.05 10.52
N MET A 173 28.54 -2.81 11.84
CA MET A 173 29.41 -3.47 12.81
C MET A 173 28.72 -4.71 13.41
N PRO A 174 29.48 -5.74 13.83
CA PRO A 174 28.98 -6.86 14.61
C PRO A 174 28.21 -6.38 15.85
N SER A 175 27.00 -6.92 16.04
CA SER A 175 26.17 -6.62 17.21
C SER A 175 25.88 -7.88 17.99
N LYS A 176 26.39 -7.99 19.22
CA LYS A 176 26.16 -9.17 20.08
C LYS A 176 24.67 -9.44 20.30
N LYS A 177 23.86 -8.39 20.45
CA LYS A 177 22.40 -8.51 20.59
C LYS A 177 21.77 -9.04 19.30
N ALA A 178 22.21 -8.55 18.14
CA ALA A 178 21.69 -9.04 16.87
C ALA A 178 22.10 -10.49 16.60
N PHE A 179 23.36 -10.83 16.87
CA PHE A 179 23.90 -12.18 16.76
C PHE A 179 23.11 -13.17 17.60
N TYR A 180 22.82 -12.84 18.87
CA TYR A 180 22.00 -13.68 19.72
C TYR A 180 20.62 -13.94 19.12
N ARG A 181 19.93 -12.89 18.65
CA ARG A 181 18.61 -13.03 18.03
C ARG A 181 18.64 -13.88 16.76
N VAL A 182 19.61 -13.64 15.87
CA VAL A 182 19.77 -14.42 14.63
C VAL A 182 20.09 -15.87 14.95
N GLN A 183 21.04 -16.13 15.87
CA GLN A 183 21.45 -17.48 16.24
C GLN A 183 20.29 -18.28 16.83
N VAL A 184 19.54 -17.72 17.78
CA VAL A 184 18.38 -18.38 18.40
C VAL A 184 17.30 -18.67 17.36
N ALA A 185 16.98 -17.71 16.49
CA ALA A 185 15.96 -17.90 15.46
C ALA A 185 16.38 -18.98 14.44
N CYS A 186 17.64 -18.95 13.99
CA CYS A 186 18.17 -19.95 13.05
C CYS A 186 18.25 -21.34 13.69
N GLU A 187 18.67 -21.44 14.95
CA GLU A 187 18.74 -22.71 15.69
C GLU A 187 17.35 -23.33 15.86
N TYR A 188 16.38 -22.53 16.29
CA TYR A 188 15.01 -22.98 16.45
C TYR A 188 14.42 -23.46 15.11
N PHE A 189 14.57 -22.65 14.05
CA PHE A 189 14.11 -23.02 12.71
C PHE A 189 14.79 -24.29 12.21
N TRP A 190 16.11 -24.40 12.34
CA TRP A 190 16.84 -25.58 11.88
C TRP A 190 16.43 -26.84 12.65
N ASN A 191 16.24 -26.75 13.96
CA ASN A 191 15.72 -27.85 14.76
C ASN A 191 14.34 -28.32 14.25
N LYS A 192 13.45 -27.38 13.90
CA LYS A 192 12.14 -27.68 13.32
C LYS A 192 12.25 -28.40 11.97
N VAL A 193 13.13 -27.94 11.09
CA VAL A 193 13.44 -28.62 9.81
C VAL A 193 13.95 -30.04 10.06
N GLN A 194 14.93 -30.23 10.97
CA GLN A 194 15.51 -31.54 11.26
C GLN A 194 14.51 -32.51 11.90
N THR A 195 13.64 -32.02 12.78
CA THR A 195 12.61 -32.81 13.46
C THR A 195 11.33 -32.96 12.63
N LYS A 196 11.30 -32.43 11.40
CA LYS A 196 10.13 -32.45 10.50
C LYS A 196 8.85 -32.00 11.21
N THR A 197 8.97 -30.95 12.01
CA THR A 197 7.86 -30.33 12.71
C THR A 197 7.74 -28.90 12.26
N ALA A 198 6.59 -28.51 11.70
CA ALA A 198 6.38 -27.15 11.26
C ALA A 198 6.49 -26.09 12.38
N LEU A 199 6.78 -24.87 11.95
CA LEU A 199 6.66 -23.69 12.80
C LEU A 199 5.18 -23.36 13.06
N PRO A 200 4.87 -22.54 14.08
CA PRO A 200 3.49 -22.11 14.32
C PRO A 200 2.89 -21.42 13.09
N PHE A 201 1.65 -21.80 12.76
CA PHE A 201 0.86 -21.17 11.70
C PHE A 201 0.32 -19.81 12.15
N ASP A 202 0.60 -18.76 11.39
CA ASP A 202 0.09 -17.40 11.58
C ASP A 202 -1.24 -17.24 10.83
N LYS A 203 -2.36 -17.16 11.57
CA LYS A 203 -3.70 -17.06 10.97
C LYS A 203 -3.94 -15.78 10.15
N GLU A 204 -3.12 -14.75 10.34
CA GLU A 204 -3.26 -13.48 9.62
C GLU A 204 -2.47 -13.46 8.31
N LYS A 205 -1.36 -14.22 8.25
CA LYS A 205 -0.41 -14.18 7.13
C LYS A 205 -0.32 -15.47 6.33
N ASP A 206 -0.53 -16.62 6.97
CA ASP A 206 -0.41 -17.93 6.34
C ASP A 206 -1.69 -18.35 5.61
N ILE A 207 -1.49 -19.04 4.49
CA ILE A 207 -2.56 -19.67 3.72
C ILE A 207 -2.65 -21.13 4.14
N LEU A 208 -3.84 -21.58 4.55
CA LEU A 208 -4.09 -22.97 4.89
C LEU A 208 -4.23 -23.81 3.61
N LEU A 209 -3.24 -24.68 3.35
CA LEU A 209 -3.19 -25.53 2.17
C LEU A 209 -3.88 -26.88 2.44
N ILE A 210 -5.21 -26.91 2.32
CA ILE A 210 -6.05 -28.07 2.65
C ILE A 210 -5.96 -29.25 1.67
N SER A 211 -5.46 -29.02 0.45
CA SER A 211 -5.43 -30.02 -0.62
C SER A 211 -4.29 -31.03 -0.48
N ASP A 212 -3.29 -30.74 0.36
CA ASP A 212 -2.12 -31.59 0.56
C ASP A 212 -2.19 -32.23 1.96
N PRO A 213 -2.43 -33.55 2.07
CA PRO A 213 -2.53 -34.24 3.35
C PRO A 213 -1.25 -34.14 4.20
N GLU A 214 -0.07 -34.09 3.56
CA GLU A 214 1.21 -33.99 4.26
C GLU A 214 1.35 -32.59 4.89
N ILE A 215 1.03 -31.53 4.15
CA ILE A 215 1.00 -30.16 4.69
C ILE A 215 -0.06 -30.03 5.80
N MET A 216 -1.23 -30.62 5.61
CA MET A 216 -2.28 -30.61 6.63
C MET A 216 -1.85 -31.33 7.91
N SER A 217 -1.12 -32.44 7.81
CA SER A 217 -0.59 -33.14 8.99
C SER A 217 0.41 -32.30 9.80
N GLN A 218 1.07 -31.35 9.13
CA GLN A 218 2.01 -30.40 9.73
C GLN A 218 1.29 -29.16 10.31
N THR A 219 0.06 -28.89 9.88
CA THR A 219 -0.72 -27.70 10.27
C THR A 219 -1.71 -28.02 11.39
N GLN A 220 -1.25 -27.93 12.63
CA GLN A 220 -2.09 -28.25 13.79
C GLN A 220 -3.13 -27.14 14.11
N GLY A 221 -4.20 -27.52 14.81
CA GLY A 221 -5.19 -26.57 15.35
C GLY A 221 -6.37 -26.26 14.42
N PHE A 222 -6.47 -26.94 13.29
CA PHE A 222 -7.59 -26.83 12.36
C PHE A 222 -8.36 -28.15 12.30
N LYS A 223 -9.69 -28.07 12.31
CA LYS A 223 -10.58 -29.20 12.04
C LYS A 223 -11.30 -28.90 10.74
N LEU A 224 -11.10 -29.75 9.73
CA LEU A 224 -11.79 -29.64 8.46
C LEU A 224 -13.19 -30.28 8.59
N PRO A 225 -14.27 -29.59 8.25
CA PRO A 225 -15.60 -30.19 8.17
C PRO A 225 -15.67 -31.23 7.04
N ASP A 226 -16.48 -32.26 7.23
CA ASP A 226 -16.72 -33.30 6.20
C ASP A 226 -17.36 -32.74 4.93
N ASP A 227 -18.06 -31.60 5.03
CA ASP A 227 -18.74 -30.91 3.94
C ASP A 227 -17.96 -29.69 3.39
N LEU A 228 -16.65 -29.59 3.69
CA LEU A 228 -15.81 -28.45 3.30
C LEU A 228 -15.86 -28.14 1.80
N GLU A 229 -15.71 -29.16 0.95
CA GLU A 229 -15.75 -28.99 -0.51
C GLU A 229 -17.09 -28.41 -0.97
N ALA A 230 -18.20 -28.94 -0.45
CA ALA A 230 -19.54 -28.45 -0.77
C ALA A 230 -19.72 -26.99 -0.35
N ARG A 231 -19.22 -26.61 0.83
CA ARG A 231 -19.24 -25.22 1.32
C ARG A 231 -18.40 -24.30 0.45
N VAL A 232 -17.20 -24.72 0.04
CA VAL A 232 -16.31 -23.91 -0.82
C VAL A 232 -16.96 -23.66 -2.19
N VAL A 233 -17.55 -24.71 -2.79
CA VAL A 233 -18.28 -24.58 -4.07
C VAL A 233 -19.47 -23.64 -3.93
N ASP A 234 -20.25 -23.77 -2.85
CA ASP A 234 -21.41 -22.91 -2.63
C ASP A 234 -21.01 -21.44 -2.41
N ILE A 235 -19.98 -21.19 -1.59
CA ILE A 235 -19.44 -19.84 -1.38
C ILE A 235 -18.94 -19.25 -2.70
N ALA A 236 -18.17 -20.00 -3.49
CA ALA A 236 -17.67 -19.52 -4.78
C ALA A 236 -18.81 -19.14 -5.73
N ARG A 237 -19.88 -19.95 -5.77
CA ARG A 237 -21.10 -19.64 -6.53
C ARG A 237 -21.76 -18.35 -6.04
N GLN A 238 -21.95 -18.19 -4.73
CA GLN A 238 -22.55 -16.99 -4.14
C GLN A 238 -21.71 -15.74 -4.41
N VAL A 239 -20.37 -15.82 -4.31
CA VAL A 239 -19.46 -14.73 -4.66
C VAL A 239 -19.62 -14.33 -6.12
N GLY A 240 -19.73 -15.30 -7.04
CA GLY A 240 -20.01 -15.03 -8.45
C GLY A 240 -21.34 -14.29 -8.66
N THR A 241 -22.41 -14.70 -7.97
CA THR A 241 -23.70 -14.00 -8.01
C THR A 241 -23.59 -12.56 -7.48
N LEU A 242 -22.89 -12.35 -6.36
CA LEU A 242 -22.68 -11.01 -5.80
C LEU A 242 -21.92 -10.10 -6.77
N GLN A 243 -20.85 -10.60 -7.40
CA GLN A 243 -20.09 -9.84 -8.39
C GLN A 243 -20.95 -9.45 -9.61
N GLN A 244 -21.88 -10.31 -10.03
CA GLN A 244 -22.83 -9.98 -11.08
C GLN A 244 -23.80 -8.87 -10.64
N MET A 245 -24.36 -8.98 -9.43
CA MET A 245 -25.24 -7.95 -8.87
C MET A 245 -24.53 -6.61 -8.72
N GLU A 246 -23.26 -6.59 -8.30
CA GLU A 246 -22.46 -5.36 -8.24
C GLU A 246 -22.29 -4.70 -9.60
N LYS A 247 -22.04 -5.48 -10.66
CA LYS A 247 -21.96 -4.98 -12.04
C LYS A 247 -23.30 -4.40 -12.51
N GLU A 248 -24.40 -5.10 -12.23
CA GLU A 248 -25.76 -4.62 -12.56
C GLU A 248 -26.11 -3.34 -11.80
N LEU A 249 -25.76 -3.26 -10.51
CA LEU A 249 -25.95 -2.06 -9.70
C LEU A 249 -25.13 -0.88 -10.24
N ALA A 250 -23.88 -1.11 -10.62
CA ALA A 250 -23.04 -0.07 -11.23
C ALA A 250 -23.65 0.46 -12.53
N LEU A 251 -24.18 -0.43 -13.38
CA LEU A 251 -24.89 -0.04 -14.60
C LEU A 251 -26.18 0.74 -14.30
N LYS A 252 -26.98 0.29 -13.32
CA LYS A 252 -28.22 0.96 -12.91
C LYS A 252 -27.94 2.33 -12.30
N LYS A 253 -26.87 2.51 -11.54
CA LYS A 253 -26.42 3.81 -11.03
C LYS A 253 -26.06 4.76 -12.18
N LYS A 254 -25.32 4.28 -13.17
CA LYS A 254 -25.01 5.08 -14.36
C LYS A 254 -26.27 5.50 -15.12
N GLN A 255 -27.21 4.56 -15.33
CA GLN A 255 -28.51 4.86 -15.96
C GLN A 255 -29.29 5.90 -15.14
N PHE A 256 -29.33 5.76 -13.81
CA PHE A 256 -29.98 6.71 -12.92
C PHE A 256 -29.38 8.12 -13.04
N GLU A 257 -28.06 8.24 -13.08
CA GLU A 257 -27.37 9.53 -13.28
C GLU A 257 -27.71 10.16 -14.65
N GLU A 258 -27.75 9.36 -15.72
CA GLU A 258 -28.15 9.81 -17.06
C GLU A 258 -29.60 10.32 -17.08
N TYR A 259 -30.54 9.57 -16.49
CA TYR A 259 -31.94 10.00 -16.36
C TYR A 259 -32.09 11.26 -15.51
N GLN A 260 -31.36 11.35 -14.39
CA GLN A 260 -31.38 12.53 -13.54
C GLN A 260 -30.89 13.78 -14.28
N ASN A 261 -29.84 13.65 -15.09
CA ASN A 261 -29.35 14.75 -15.94
C ASN A 261 -30.36 15.15 -17.02
N ALA A 262 -31.01 14.18 -17.68
CA ALA A 262 -32.03 14.46 -18.69
C ALA A 262 -33.23 15.21 -18.09
N VAL A 263 -33.72 14.79 -16.93
CA VAL A 263 -34.81 15.48 -16.21
C VAL A 263 -34.40 16.91 -15.82
N ASN A 264 -33.18 17.09 -15.32
CA ASN A 264 -32.67 18.43 -14.99
C ASN A 264 -32.64 19.35 -16.22
N LEU A 265 -32.23 18.86 -17.40
CA LEU A 265 -32.23 19.64 -18.64
C LEU A 265 -33.65 20.02 -19.10
N LEU A 266 -34.60 19.09 -19.04
CA LEU A 266 -36.01 19.37 -19.38
C LEU A 266 -36.60 20.47 -18.49
N ILE A 267 -36.32 20.38 -17.19
CA ILE A 267 -36.75 21.35 -16.20
C ILE A 267 -36.14 22.74 -16.46
N GLN A 268 -34.83 22.81 -16.75
CA GLN A 268 -34.17 24.05 -17.11
C GLN A 268 -34.76 24.66 -18.39
N GLY A 269 -34.98 23.85 -19.44
CA GLY A 269 -35.60 24.28 -20.68
C GLY A 269 -37.01 24.84 -20.48
N LEU A 270 -37.83 24.15 -19.67
CA LEU A 270 -39.16 24.61 -19.31
C LEU A 270 -39.12 25.95 -18.55
N GLY A 271 -38.30 26.05 -17.50
CA GLY A 271 -38.12 27.29 -16.73
C GLY A 271 -37.72 28.46 -17.62
N ALA A 272 -36.73 28.28 -18.48
CA ALA A 272 -36.29 29.30 -19.43
C ALA A 272 -37.41 29.72 -20.41
N SER A 273 -38.19 28.77 -20.93
CA SER A 273 -39.26 29.05 -21.89
C SER A 273 -40.42 29.87 -21.31
N ILE A 274 -40.66 29.78 -20.00
CA ILE A 274 -41.73 30.50 -19.29
C ILE A 274 -41.15 31.77 -18.61
N GLY A 275 -39.87 32.09 -18.84
CA GLY A 275 -39.22 33.32 -18.35
C GLY A 275 -38.75 33.26 -16.90
N PHE A 276 -38.67 32.07 -16.30
CA PHE A 276 -38.16 31.88 -14.95
C PHE A 276 -36.64 31.77 -14.93
N SER A 277 -36.02 32.47 -13.97
CA SER A 277 -34.60 32.38 -13.69
C SER A 277 -34.27 31.11 -12.87
N TYR A 278 -33.01 30.67 -12.92
CA TYR A 278 -32.55 29.40 -12.37
C TYR A 278 -32.75 29.19 -10.84
N ASN A 279 -33.14 30.22 -10.10
CA ASN A 279 -33.40 30.17 -8.65
C ASN A 279 -34.86 30.43 -8.28
N GLU A 280 -35.73 30.63 -9.26
CA GLU A 280 -37.13 30.97 -9.03
C GLU A 280 -37.97 29.71 -8.86
N LEU A 281 -38.96 29.79 -7.97
CA LEU A 281 -39.89 28.69 -7.71
C LEU A 281 -40.92 28.65 -8.84
N VAL A 282 -40.92 27.58 -9.63
CA VAL A 282 -41.92 27.38 -10.69
C VAL A 282 -43.08 26.54 -10.14
N ARG A 283 -44.29 27.10 -10.17
CA ARG A 283 -45.52 26.38 -9.83
C ARG A 283 -46.45 26.40 -11.04
N ILE A 284 -46.71 25.23 -11.62
CA ILE A 284 -47.68 25.03 -12.68
C ILE A 284 -48.87 24.30 -12.06
N ASP A 285 -50.09 24.61 -12.48
CA ASP A 285 -51.27 23.96 -11.95
C ASP A 285 -51.16 22.42 -12.08
N GLY A 286 -51.34 21.69 -10.97
CA GLY A 286 -51.17 20.24 -10.86
C GLY A 286 -49.74 19.70 -10.77
N PHE A 287 -48.68 20.50 -10.96
CA PHE A 287 -47.29 20.04 -10.87
C PHE A 287 -46.31 21.16 -10.44
N GLY A 288 -45.60 20.95 -9.32
CA GLY A 288 -44.59 21.87 -8.83
C GLY A 288 -43.19 21.25 -8.84
N PHE A 289 -42.19 22.02 -9.26
CA PHE A 289 -40.78 21.64 -9.08
C PHE A 289 -39.97 22.83 -8.59
N ARG A 290 -39.00 22.55 -7.73
CA ARG A 290 -38.03 23.55 -7.29
C ARG A 290 -36.65 23.15 -7.82
N PHE A 291 -36.12 23.97 -8.73
CA PHE A 291 -34.75 23.86 -9.18
C PHE A 291 -33.89 24.80 -8.32
N LEU A 292 -33.06 24.24 -7.45
CA LEU A 292 -32.13 25.01 -6.63
C LEU A 292 -30.73 24.86 -7.18
N GLN A 293 -30.21 25.93 -7.76
CA GLN A 293 -28.80 26.04 -8.07
C GLN A 293 -28.08 26.61 -6.85
N SER A 294 -27.54 25.72 -6.03
CA SER A 294 -26.68 26.15 -4.93
C SER A 294 -25.25 26.29 -5.44
N ARG A 295 -24.69 27.49 -5.33
CA ARG A 295 -23.23 27.65 -5.42
C ARG A 295 -22.68 26.99 -4.16
N VAL A 296 -21.95 25.89 -4.30
CA VAL A 296 -21.29 25.31 -3.14
C VAL A 296 -20.10 26.21 -2.86
N PRO A 297 -20.11 27.02 -1.77
CA PRO A 297 -18.94 27.79 -1.42
C PRO A 297 -17.78 26.82 -1.18
N GLU A 298 -16.57 27.25 -1.50
CA GLU A 298 -15.38 26.41 -1.42
C GLU A 298 -15.29 25.76 -0.03
N LYS A 299 -15.45 24.44 0.05
CA LYS A 299 -15.29 23.72 1.31
C LYS A 299 -13.86 23.24 1.46
N PRO A 300 -13.20 23.49 2.61
CA PRO A 300 -11.84 23.04 2.83
C PRO A 300 -11.79 21.50 2.86
N SER A 301 -10.93 20.93 2.03
CA SER A 301 -10.64 19.50 1.95
C SER A 301 -9.40 19.19 2.79
N TYR A 302 -9.39 18.03 3.45
CA TYR A 302 -8.37 17.61 4.43
C TYR A 302 -6.94 17.52 3.87
N LYS A 303 -6.75 17.54 2.54
CA LYS A 303 -5.43 17.72 1.90
C LYS A 303 -4.85 19.15 2.10
N ARG A 304 -5.71 20.16 2.28
CA ARG A 304 -5.36 21.59 2.54
C ARG A 304 -5.14 21.93 4.00
N ILE A 305 -5.61 21.05 4.87
CA ILE A 305 -5.29 21.07 6.28
C ILE A 305 -3.86 20.55 6.50
N CYS A 306 -3.23 19.91 5.50
CA CYS A 306 -1.79 19.64 5.53
C CYS A 306 -0.95 20.94 5.43
N ASP A 307 -1.50 22.03 4.88
CA ASP A 307 -0.88 23.37 4.85
C ASP A 307 -1.14 24.19 6.12
N LYS A 308 -1.66 23.55 7.17
CA LYS A 308 -1.62 23.96 8.59
C LYS A 308 -0.17 24.01 9.14
N LEU A 309 0.75 24.31 8.23
CA LEU A 309 2.17 24.65 8.25
C LEU A 309 2.36 26.19 8.15
N SER A 310 1.28 26.97 8.36
CA SER A 310 1.24 28.45 8.40
C SER A 310 1.42 29.17 7.05
N ILE A 311 0.76 28.70 5.98
CA ILE A 311 0.82 29.34 4.65
C ILE A 311 -0.36 30.31 4.46
N ASP A 312 -0.07 31.54 4.01
CA ASP A 312 -1.06 32.61 3.77
C ASP A 312 -1.90 32.34 2.50
N PRO A 313 -3.24 32.28 2.61
CA PRO A 313 -4.16 32.04 1.49
C PRO A 313 -4.02 32.97 0.28
N LYS A 314 -3.45 34.18 0.42
CA LYS A 314 -3.27 35.11 -0.70
C LYS A 314 -2.23 34.66 -1.73
N HIS A 315 -1.34 33.74 -1.37
CA HIS A 315 -0.21 33.33 -2.21
C HIS A 315 -0.40 31.97 -2.90
N HIS A 316 -1.46 31.20 -2.56
CA HIS A 316 -1.66 29.81 -3.03
C HIS A 316 -3.13 29.48 -3.37
N PRO A 317 -3.69 30.08 -4.44
CA PRO A 317 -5.09 29.89 -4.86
C PRO A 317 -5.45 28.45 -5.29
N GLU A 318 -4.46 27.60 -5.62
CA GLU A 318 -4.59 26.17 -5.91
C GLU A 318 -5.08 25.33 -4.71
N CYS A 319 -4.95 25.90 -3.51
CA CYS A 319 -5.48 25.35 -2.27
C CYS A 319 -6.95 25.72 -2.03
N TYR A 320 -7.68 26.18 -3.07
CA TYR A 320 -9.14 26.28 -3.08
C TYR A 320 -9.77 25.54 -4.28
N GLY A 321 -10.90 24.88 -4.02
CA GLY A 321 -11.45 23.86 -4.91
C GLY A 321 -12.39 24.62 -5.81
N GLN A 322 -12.31 24.46 -7.13
CA GLN A 322 -13.11 25.27 -8.04
C GLN A 322 -14.58 25.23 -7.63
N SER A 323 -15.20 26.42 -7.56
CA SER A 323 -16.62 26.57 -7.25
C SER A 323 -17.43 25.68 -8.20
N SER A 324 -18.03 24.62 -7.65
CA SER A 324 -18.90 23.76 -8.41
C SER A 324 -20.34 24.19 -8.21
N VAL A 325 -21.09 24.26 -9.30
CA VAL A 325 -22.51 24.51 -9.27
C VAL A 325 -23.21 23.19 -8.97
N ARG A 326 -23.91 23.11 -7.82
CA ARG A 326 -24.68 21.91 -7.47
C ARG A 326 -26.17 22.19 -7.65
N ASN A 327 -26.75 21.48 -8.61
CA ASN A 327 -28.17 21.52 -8.88
C ASN A 327 -28.87 20.45 -8.03
N SER A 328 -29.94 20.83 -7.33
CA SER A 328 -30.79 19.88 -6.61
C SER A 328 -32.25 20.09 -7.00
N LEU A 329 -32.94 18.98 -7.22
CA LEU A 329 -34.34 18.94 -7.65
C LEU A 329 -35.20 18.34 -6.53
N SER A 330 -36.28 19.03 -6.19
CA SER A 330 -37.36 18.48 -5.37
C SER A 330 -38.68 18.59 -6.14
N THR A 331 -39.37 17.48 -6.28
CA THR A 331 -40.68 17.35 -6.92
C THR A 331 -41.73 17.07 -5.85
N TYR A 332 -42.88 17.72 -5.92
CA TYR A 332 -44.02 17.41 -5.06
C TYR A 332 -45.32 17.56 -5.86
N GLU A 333 -46.25 16.63 -5.68
CA GLU A 333 -47.61 16.75 -6.23
C GLU A 333 -48.44 17.65 -5.32
N TYR A 334 -49.18 18.59 -5.91
CA TYR A 334 -50.08 19.49 -5.19
C TYR A 334 -51.36 19.72 -6.01
N LYS A 335 -52.51 19.79 -5.34
CA LYS A 335 -53.76 20.29 -5.93
C LYS A 335 -53.84 21.79 -5.62
N SER A 336 -53.78 22.64 -6.63
CA SER A 336 -53.75 24.09 -6.41
C SER A 336 -55.04 24.59 -5.73
N THR A 337 -54.89 25.52 -4.77
CA THR A 337 -55.99 26.39 -4.32
C THR A 337 -55.53 27.85 -4.40
N LEU A 338 -56.48 28.77 -4.59
CA LEU A 338 -56.27 30.20 -4.90
C LEU A 338 -55.51 31.01 -3.82
N THR A 339 -55.13 30.39 -2.70
CA THR A 339 -54.66 31.08 -1.48
C THR A 339 -53.18 30.87 -1.14
N ASP A 340 -52.41 30.10 -1.91
CA ASP A 340 -51.06 29.69 -1.51
C ASP A 340 -49.89 30.52 -2.06
N THR A 341 -50.13 31.80 -2.36
CA THR A 341 -49.09 32.76 -2.70
C THR A 341 -48.79 33.64 -1.48
N VAL A 342 -47.65 33.40 -0.82
CA VAL A 342 -47.13 34.33 0.20
C VAL A 342 -45.90 35.02 -0.38
N TYR A 343 -46.06 36.31 -0.64
CA TYR A 343 -45.03 37.29 -0.94
C TYR A 343 -44.38 37.77 0.37
N ILE A 344 -43.05 37.76 0.45
CA ILE A 344 -42.31 38.42 1.53
C ILE A 344 -41.55 39.60 0.89
N PRO A 345 -41.95 40.86 1.16
CA PRO A 345 -41.21 42.02 0.72
C PRO A 345 -39.91 42.18 1.51
N LEU A 346 -38.88 42.69 0.83
CA LEU A 346 -37.76 43.37 1.45
C LEU A 346 -38.26 44.74 1.92
N ASP A 347 -38.03 45.05 3.19
CA ASP A 347 -37.63 46.35 3.77
C ASP A 347 -37.76 46.18 5.30
N ASP A 348 -36.76 46.41 6.15
CA ASP A 348 -36.12 47.71 6.29
C ASP A 348 -34.79 47.56 7.08
N THR A 349 -33.66 47.92 6.48
CA THR A 349 -32.50 48.42 7.24
C THR A 349 -32.37 49.90 6.95
N SER A 350 -32.65 50.69 7.97
CA SER A 350 -32.68 52.14 8.01
C SER A 350 -31.39 52.83 7.52
N VAL A 351 -31.60 53.77 6.58
CA VAL A 351 -31.16 55.19 6.54
C VAL A 351 -29.66 55.55 6.67
N LEU A 352 -29.11 56.01 5.55
CA LEU A 352 -28.43 57.31 5.37
C LEU A 352 -29.13 57.93 4.13
N VAL A 353 -29.84 59.06 4.11
CA VAL A 353 -29.54 60.44 4.54
C VAL A 353 -30.85 61.27 4.49
N SER A 354 -31.01 62.31 5.34
CA SER A 354 -32.10 63.32 5.34
C SER A 354 -31.88 64.46 4.31
N PRO A 355 -32.78 65.46 4.13
CA PRO A 355 -34.24 65.52 4.31
C PRO A 355 -35.01 66.05 3.07
N GLY A 356 -36.31 65.74 3.05
CA GLY A 356 -37.37 66.70 2.68
C GLY A 356 -37.92 66.65 1.26
N ALA A 357 -39.14 66.12 1.11
CA ALA A 357 -40.34 66.88 0.72
C ALA A 357 -41.50 65.91 0.41
N GLU A 358 -42.53 66.03 1.26
CA GLU A 358 -43.97 65.83 1.04
C GLU A 358 -44.47 64.77 0.03
N GLU A 359 -45.12 63.75 0.60
CA GLU A 359 -46.19 62.95 0.01
C GLU A 359 -47.43 63.80 -0.35
N THR A 360 -48.21 63.32 -1.31
CA THR A 360 -49.67 63.15 -1.15
C THR A 360 -50.13 61.99 -2.04
N ASP A 361 -51.16 61.21 -1.76
CA ASP A 361 -51.82 60.73 -0.54
C ASP A 361 -52.86 59.69 -1.03
N SER A 362 -53.19 58.75 -0.15
CA SER A 362 -54.45 58.02 0.06
C SER A 362 -55.22 57.45 -1.16
N ALA A 363 -55.34 56.13 -1.32
CA ALA A 363 -56.07 55.18 -0.47
C ALA A 363 -57.56 55.49 -0.28
N GLN A 364 -58.42 54.59 -0.76
CA GLN A 364 -59.62 54.19 -0.03
C GLN A 364 -60.02 52.74 -0.34
N GLN A 365 -60.31 52.02 0.75
CA GLN A 365 -60.76 50.64 0.89
C GLN A 365 -62.09 50.37 0.16
N TYR A 366 -62.44 49.11 -0.08
CA TYR A 366 -63.59 48.45 0.57
C TYR A 366 -63.59 46.93 0.34
N VAL A 367 -64.38 46.27 1.17
CA VAL A 367 -64.33 44.90 1.68
C VAL A 367 -65.33 43.98 0.96
N VAL A 368 -64.91 42.71 0.75
CA VAL A 368 -65.66 41.42 0.74
C VAL A 368 -67.06 41.34 0.10
N PHE A 369 -67.20 40.44 -0.90
CA PHE A 369 -67.97 39.19 -0.82
C PHE A 369 -67.31 38.10 -1.66
#